data_AF-C8XHQ7-F1
#
_entry.id   AF-C8XHQ7-F1
#
_cell.length_a   1.000
_cell.length_b   1.000
_cell.length_c   1.000
_cell.angle_alpha   90.00
_cell.angle_beta   90.00
_cell.angle_gamma   90.00
#
_symmetry.space_group_name_H-M   'P 1'
#
loop_
_entity.id
_entity.type
_entity.pdbx_description
1 polymer ?
#
loop_
_entity_poly.entity_id
_entity_poly.type
_entity_poly.pdbx_seq_one_letter_code
_entity_poly.pdbx_strand_id
1 'polypeptide(L)'
;MISMRYHIVSLAAVFLALALGIVLGATKIQSPLLEGLRDDNASLSSQQGELASTNEDLTARVAADEKFAGSVGALTVRGTLPSTNVVLVTTAAADPNDRDALLSLLNRAGATVTGQIQLTNDFSDPLRADELRQIATTTLPTGVQLPEVPQAGAVAGGLLSSVLLAPAGGAPKASAEQGAAVLAALQSAGFITVTGTPAAGQSVIVLTGAEVTGGSEADKAGAVASFATQLAQTATGVVVAGRSGSDESTGTVGVIRGDTAMSGTVSTVDNVDSDTGRIATVLALVEQNGGGQGQYGFGEKAQAQAPTLAVG
;
A
#
# COMPACT_ATOMS: atom_id res chain seq x y z
N MET A 1 -29.95 86.80 4.99
CA MET A 1 -28.83 86.22 4.21
C MET A 1 -27.74 85.86 5.20
N ILE A 2 -27.57 84.57 5.49
CA ILE A 2 -26.46 84.10 6.34
C ILE A 2 -25.17 84.50 5.61
N SER A 3 -24.29 85.25 6.26
CA SER A 3 -23.12 85.82 5.58
C SER A 3 -22.20 84.69 5.12
N MET A 4 -21.52 84.85 3.97
CA MET A 4 -20.57 83.88 3.39
C MET A 4 -19.56 83.33 4.42
N ARG A 5 -19.25 84.12 5.46
CA ARG A 5 -18.39 83.73 6.58
C ARG A 5 -18.96 82.59 7.41
N TYR A 6 -20.27 82.51 7.61
CA TYR A 6 -20.90 81.43 8.41
C TYR A 6 -20.86 80.08 7.69
N HIS A 7 -21.04 80.05 6.37
CA HIS A 7 -20.95 78.81 5.59
C HIS A 7 -19.51 78.27 5.55
N ILE A 8 -18.52 79.14 5.41
CA ILE A 8 -17.10 78.76 5.45
C ILE A 8 -16.72 78.22 6.83
N VAL A 9 -17.17 78.87 7.92
CA VAL A 9 -16.88 78.42 9.29
C VAL A 9 -17.53 77.06 9.60
N SER A 10 -18.78 76.84 9.17
CA SER A 10 -19.46 75.55 9.32
C SER A 10 -18.78 74.42 8.54
N LEU A 11 -18.40 74.67 7.29
CA LEU A 11 -17.70 73.70 6.45
C LEU A 11 -16.32 73.37 7.02
N ALA A 12 -15.57 74.39 7.48
CA ALA A 12 -14.28 74.19 8.16
C ALA A 12 -14.43 73.39 9.45
N ALA A 13 -15.49 73.62 10.24
CA ALA A 13 -15.76 72.87 11.46
C ALA A 13 -16.08 71.39 11.17
N VAL A 14 -16.84 71.09 10.12
CA VAL A 14 -17.14 69.71 9.71
C VAL A 14 -15.88 68.98 9.22
N PHE A 15 -15.06 69.61 8.39
CA PHE A 15 -13.80 69.00 7.93
C PHE A 15 -12.81 68.79 9.08
N LEU A 16 -12.73 69.74 10.03
CA LEU A 16 -11.89 69.59 11.22
C LEU A 16 -12.39 68.43 12.11
N ALA A 17 -13.71 68.32 12.32
CA ALA A 17 -14.31 67.22 13.08
C ALA A 17 -14.08 65.86 12.41
N LEU A 18 -14.17 65.78 11.08
CA LEU A 18 -13.88 64.57 10.31
C LEU A 18 -12.41 64.18 10.40
N ALA A 19 -11.50 65.15 10.22
CA ALA A 19 -10.06 64.92 10.32
C ALA A 19 -9.67 64.45 11.73
N LEU A 20 -10.18 65.10 12.78
CA LEU A 20 -10.00 64.68 14.17
C LEU A 20 -10.59 63.30 14.43
N GLY A 21 -11.78 63.00 13.92
CA GLY A 21 -12.43 61.70 14.04
C GLY A 21 -11.60 60.58 13.40
N ILE A 22 -11.05 60.81 12.20
CA ILE A 22 -10.18 59.84 11.49
C ILE A 22 -8.87 59.64 12.24
N VAL A 23 -8.22 60.71 12.70
CA VAL A 23 -6.94 60.62 13.45
C VAL A 23 -7.13 59.89 14.78
N LEU A 24 -8.19 60.20 15.53
CA LEU A 24 -8.50 59.53 16.80
C LEU A 24 -8.94 58.07 16.60
N GLY A 25 -9.68 57.78 15.53
CA GLY A 25 -10.10 56.41 15.18
C GLY A 25 -8.94 55.52 14.75
N ALA A 26 -8.04 56.02 13.90
CA ALA A 26 -6.88 55.27 13.43
C ALA A 26 -5.87 54.98 14.56
N THR A 27 -5.60 55.96 15.43
CA THR A 27 -4.63 55.82 16.52
C THR A 27 -5.09 54.91 17.66
N LYS A 28 -6.40 54.83 17.94
CA LYS A 28 -6.94 53.93 18.97
C LYS A 28 -7.02 52.47 18.54
N ILE A 29 -7.12 52.18 17.24
CA ILE A 29 -7.36 50.83 16.71
C ILE A 29 -6.08 50.19 16.16
N GLN A 30 -5.18 50.97 15.53
CA GLN A 30 -3.97 50.41 14.89
C GLN A 30 -3.00 49.76 15.88
N SER A 31 -2.75 50.38 17.04
CA SER A 31 -1.74 49.89 17.98
C SER A 31 -2.05 48.51 18.60
N PRO A 32 -3.24 48.25 19.18
CA PRO A 32 -3.53 46.93 19.76
C PRO A 32 -3.70 45.81 18.73
N LEU A 33 -4.18 46.13 17.51
CA LEU A 33 -4.28 45.14 16.42
C LEU A 33 -2.91 44.76 15.85
N LEU A 34 -2.02 45.73 15.64
CA LEU A 34 -0.66 45.44 15.18
C LEU A 34 0.15 44.69 16.24
N GLU A 35 -0.06 44.98 17.52
CA GLU A 35 0.58 44.24 18.61
C GLU A 35 0.05 42.81 18.72
N GLY A 36 -1.28 42.62 18.67
CA GLY A 36 -1.88 41.28 18.65
C GLY A 36 -1.39 40.44 17.47
N LEU A 37 -1.29 41.03 16.27
CA LEU A 37 -0.74 40.34 15.10
C LEU A 37 0.75 39.98 15.25
N ARG A 38 1.55 40.80 15.95
CA ARG A 38 2.96 40.50 16.23
C ARG A 38 3.10 39.39 17.26
N ASP A 39 2.29 39.43 18.32
CA ASP A 39 2.25 38.39 19.36
C ASP A 39 1.78 37.06 18.77
N ASP A 40 0.74 37.07 17.93
CA ASP A 40 0.28 35.88 17.19
C ASP A 40 1.37 35.35 16.27
N ASN A 41 2.08 36.21 15.55
CA ASN A 41 3.17 35.79 14.66
C ASN A 41 4.34 35.18 15.45
N ALA A 42 4.74 35.80 16.57
CA ALA A 42 5.78 35.27 17.45
C ALA A 42 5.38 33.93 18.07
N SER A 43 4.11 33.81 18.51
CA SER A 43 3.54 32.56 19.03
C SER A 43 3.52 31.46 17.97
N LEU A 44 3.04 31.76 16.77
CA LEU A 44 3.03 30.81 15.65
C LEU A 44 4.44 30.40 15.24
N SER A 45 5.40 31.33 15.23
CA SER A 45 6.80 31.02 14.93
C SER A 45 7.43 30.12 16.02
N SER A 46 7.13 30.37 17.30
CA SER A 46 7.55 29.50 18.40
C SER A 46 6.94 28.10 18.29
N GLN A 47 5.63 28.01 18.05
CA GLN A 47 4.92 26.74 17.85
C GLN A 47 5.47 25.98 16.65
N GLN A 48 5.78 26.67 15.55
CA GLN A 48 6.42 26.06 14.38
C GLN A 48 7.81 25.51 14.74
N GLY A 49 8.60 26.23 15.53
CA GLY A 49 9.90 25.76 16.00
C GLY A 49 9.81 24.54 16.91
N GLU A 50 8.87 24.54 17.85
CA GLU A 50 8.59 23.41 18.75
C GLU A 50 8.10 22.18 17.99
N LEU A 51 7.18 22.36 17.05
CA LEU A 51 6.68 21.29 16.17
C LEU A 51 7.80 20.73 15.29
N ALA A 52 8.67 21.58 14.75
CA ALA A 52 9.82 21.14 13.96
C ALA A 52 10.78 20.30 14.80
N SER A 53 11.14 20.77 16.01
CA SER A 53 12.02 20.04 16.92
C SER A 53 11.41 18.73 17.40
N THR A 54 10.10 18.71 17.69
CA THR A 54 9.39 17.49 18.10
C THR A 54 9.35 16.47 16.97
N ASN A 55 9.11 16.92 15.72
CA ASN A 55 9.16 16.04 14.56
C ASN A 55 10.56 15.46 14.33
N GLU A 56 11.62 16.25 14.54
CA GLU A 56 13.00 15.77 14.43
C GLU A 56 13.30 14.68 15.48
N ASP A 57 12.93 14.90 16.76
CA ASP A 57 13.11 13.90 17.82
C ASP A 57 12.31 12.61 17.54
N LEU A 58 11.04 12.74 17.14
CA LEU A 58 10.20 11.59 16.81
C LEU A 58 10.76 10.81 15.61
N THR A 59 11.23 11.51 14.57
CA THR A 59 11.84 10.88 13.40
C THR A 59 13.10 10.10 13.79
N ALA A 60 13.95 10.69 14.63
CA ALA A 60 15.17 10.03 15.11
C ALA A 60 14.86 8.78 15.95
N ARG A 61 13.83 8.85 16.81
CA ARG A 61 13.36 7.70 17.61
C ARG A 61 12.80 6.58 16.74
N VAL A 62 11.92 6.90 15.79
CA VAL A 62 11.36 5.91 14.85
C VAL A 62 12.48 5.22 14.08
N ALA A 63 13.45 5.97 13.55
CA ALA A 63 14.59 5.38 12.84
C ALA A 63 15.45 4.46 13.73
N ALA A 64 15.62 4.80 15.01
CA ALA A 64 16.33 3.96 15.96
C ALA A 64 15.57 2.68 16.28
N ASP A 65 14.26 2.78 16.48
CA ASP A 65 13.36 1.65 16.75
C ASP A 65 13.24 0.72 15.55
N GLU A 66 13.17 1.25 14.33
CA GLU A 66 13.19 0.45 13.09
C GLU A 66 14.52 -0.30 12.94
N LYS A 67 15.65 0.36 13.19
CA LYS A 67 16.96 -0.30 13.15
C LYS A 67 17.04 -1.42 14.19
N PHE A 68 16.50 -1.19 15.38
CA PHE A 68 16.41 -2.21 16.42
C PHE A 68 15.52 -3.37 15.96
N ALA A 69 14.33 -3.09 15.46
CA ALA A 69 13.37 -4.07 14.94
C ALA A 69 13.97 -4.89 13.79
N GLY A 70 14.68 -4.28 12.84
CA GLY A 70 15.38 -4.98 11.77
C GLY A 70 16.48 -5.90 12.31
N SER A 71 17.25 -5.45 13.29
CA SER A 71 18.34 -6.25 13.88
C SER A 71 17.84 -7.46 14.68
N VAL A 72 16.79 -7.29 15.47
CA VAL A 72 16.23 -8.34 16.34
C VAL A 72 15.22 -9.19 15.58
N GLY A 73 14.34 -8.58 14.80
CA GLY A 73 13.29 -9.26 14.06
C GLY A 73 13.83 -10.16 12.94
N ALA A 74 15.00 -9.87 12.38
CA ALA A 74 15.70 -10.80 11.49
C ALA A 74 16.06 -12.13 12.18
N LEU A 75 16.22 -12.15 13.50
CA LEU A 75 16.40 -13.38 14.28
C LEU A 75 15.07 -14.09 14.49
N THR A 76 13.97 -13.36 14.65
CA THR A 76 12.61 -13.91 14.86
C THR A 76 12.11 -14.69 13.65
N VAL A 77 12.43 -14.24 12.43
CA VAL A 77 12.02 -14.97 11.21
C VAL A 77 12.91 -16.16 10.89
N ARG A 78 14.05 -16.33 11.56
CA ARG A 78 15.05 -17.33 11.17
C ARG A 78 14.51 -18.75 11.34
N GLY A 79 14.47 -19.50 10.24
CA GLY A 79 14.01 -20.89 10.23
C GLY A 79 12.51 -21.09 10.45
N THR A 80 11.69 -20.04 10.32
CA THR A 80 10.23 -20.13 10.48
C THR A 80 9.51 -20.69 9.25
N LEU A 81 10.17 -20.69 8.08
CA LEU A 81 9.64 -21.24 6.81
C LEU A 81 10.58 -22.32 6.24
N PRO A 82 10.92 -23.38 7.01
CA PRO A 82 11.91 -24.36 6.58
C PRO A 82 11.43 -25.08 5.31
N SER A 83 12.24 -25.03 4.25
CA SER A 83 11.97 -25.70 2.97
C SER A 83 10.64 -25.32 2.32
N THR A 84 10.09 -24.14 2.65
CA THR A 84 8.86 -23.64 2.02
C THR A 84 9.20 -23.02 0.67
N ASN A 85 8.52 -23.46 -0.39
CA ASN A 85 8.65 -22.87 -1.72
C ASN A 85 7.69 -21.67 -1.85
N VAL A 86 8.25 -20.49 -2.11
CA VAL A 86 7.49 -19.24 -2.17
C VAL A 86 7.57 -18.66 -3.58
N VAL A 87 6.42 -18.27 -4.13
CA VAL A 87 6.37 -17.43 -5.34
C VAL A 87 6.22 -15.98 -4.88
N LEU A 88 7.11 -15.11 -5.36
CA LEU A 88 6.97 -13.67 -5.15
C LEU A 88 6.33 -13.04 -6.39
N VAL A 89 5.18 -12.41 -6.21
CA VAL A 89 4.50 -11.62 -7.23
C VAL A 89 4.63 -10.16 -6.86
N THR A 90 5.07 -9.31 -7.77
CA THR A 90 5.19 -7.86 -7.54
C THR A 90 4.29 -7.10 -8.50
N THR A 91 3.61 -6.05 -8.08
CA THR A 91 2.91 -5.16 -9.02
C THR A 91 3.88 -4.17 -9.67
N ALA A 92 3.43 -3.44 -10.69
CA ALA A 92 4.22 -2.39 -11.33
C ALA A 92 4.54 -1.23 -10.37
N ALA A 93 3.73 -1.05 -9.32
CA ALA A 93 3.92 -0.03 -8.28
C ALA A 93 4.80 -0.49 -7.11
N ALA A 94 5.22 -1.76 -7.08
CA ALA A 94 6.08 -2.28 -6.02
C ALA A 94 7.50 -1.70 -6.11
N ASP A 95 8.05 -1.26 -4.97
CA ASP A 95 9.41 -0.75 -4.90
C ASP A 95 10.43 -1.91 -4.98
N PRO A 96 11.45 -1.83 -5.86
CA PRO A 96 12.48 -2.86 -5.94
C PRO A 96 13.26 -3.06 -4.63
N ASN A 97 13.42 -2.04 -3.80
CA ASN A 97 14.13 -2.15 -2.52
C ASN A 97 13.33 -2.98 -1.52
N ASP A 98 12.01 -2.80 -1.46
CA ASP A 98 11.12 -3.60 -0.62
C ASP A 98 11.13 -5.07 -1.06
N ARG A 99 11.11 -5.31 -2.38
CA ARG A 99 11.25 -6.64 -2.97
C ARG A 99 12.56 -7.30 -2.54
N ASP A 100 13.69 -6.63 -2.72
CA ASP A 100 15.00 -7.21 -2.45
C ASP A 100 15.21 -7.46 -0.95
N ALA A 101 14.70 -6.57 -0.09
CA ALA A 101 14.69 -6.76 1.35
C ALA A 101 13.84 -7.98 1.77
N LEU A 102 12.65 -8.16 1.19
CA LEU A 102 11.81 -9.33 1.43
C LEU A 102 12.47 -10.63 0.95
N LEU A 103 13.11 -10.63 -0.23
CA LEU A 103 13.85 -11.80 -0.73
C LEU A 103 14.96 -12.22 0.25
N SER A 104 15.68 -11.25 0.83
CA SER A 104 16.70 -11.48 1.86
C SER A 104 16.10 -12.09 3.14
N LEU A 105 14.95 -11.59 3.60
CA LEU A 105 14.27 -12.11 4.79
C LEU A 105 13.69 -13.51 4.57
N LEU A 106 13.10 -13.78 3.40
CA LEU A 106 12.61 -15.11 3.04
C LEU A 106 13.73 -16.14 3.05
N ASN A 107 14.90 -15.79 2.50
CA ASN A 107 16.08 -16.65 2.53
C ASN A 107 16.51 -16.95 3.98
N ARG A 108 16.55 -15.93 4.85
CA ARG A 108 16.86 -16.10 6.28
C ARG A 108 15.82 -16.95 7.01
N ALA A 109 14.56 -16.88 6.59
CA ALA A 109 13.49 -17.71 7.11
C ALA A 109 13.59 -19.19 6.71
N GLY A 110 14.46 -19.52 5.76
CA GLY A 110 14.64 -20.87 5.24
C GLY A 110 13.74 -21.20 4.04
N ALA A 111 13.03 -20.19 3.51
CA ALA A 111 12.20 -20.33 2.33
C ALA A 111 13.04 -20.30 1.05
N THR A 112 12.59 -21.02 0.03
CA THR A 112 13.17 -20.99 -1.32
C THR A 112 12.21 -20.23 -2.24
N VAL A 113 12.69 -19.13 -2.84
CA VAL A 113 11.87 -18.38 -3.80
C VAL A 113 11.95 -19.07 -5.15
N THR A 114 10.87 -19.75 -5.55
CA THR A 114 10.84 -20.58 -6.75
C THR A 114 10.44 -19.81 -7.99
N GLY A 115 9.81 -18.65 -7.86
CA GLY A 115 9.40 -17.82 -8.98
C GLY A 115 9.27 -16.36 -8.59
N GLN A 116 9.63 -15.47 -9.51
CA GLN A 116 9.45 -14.04 -9.39
C GLN A 116 8.70 -13.53 -10.62
N ILE A 117 7.48 -13.03 -10.41
CA ILE A 117 6.58 -12.56 -11.46
C ILE A 117 6.23 -11.11 -11.16
N GLN A 118 6.40 -10.23 -12.13
CA GLN A 118 5.92 -8.86 -12.01
C GLN A 118 4.68 -8.66 -12.87
N LEU A 119 3.58 -8.24 -12.26
CA LEU A 119 2.38 -7.78 -12.94
C LEU A 119 2.63 -6.38 -13.47
N THR A 120 2.42 -6.15 -14.77
CA THR A 120 2.59 -4.82 -15.38
C THR A 120 1.37 -3.93 -15.09
N ASN A 121 1.44 -2.66 -15.46
CA ASN A 121 0.28 -1.75 -15.38
C ASN A 121 -0.91 -2.26 -16.23
N ASP A 122 -0.61 -2.94 -17.33
CA ASP A 122 -1.60 -3.47 -18.25
C ASP A 122 -2.41 -4.62 -17.65
N PHE A 123 -1.85 -5.34 -16.66
CA PHE A 123 -2.55 -6.41 -15.96
C PHE A 123 -3.74 -5.90 -15.16
N SER A 124 -3.57 -4.74 -14.50
CA SER A 124 -4.61 -4.14 -13.67
C SER A 124 -5.43 -3.10 -14.42
N ASP A 125 -5.09 -2.78 -15.67
CA ASP A 125 -5.81 -1.81 -16.49
C ASP A 125 -7.22 -2.32 -16.86
N PRO A 126 -8.29 -1.63 -16.43
CA PRO A 126 -9.67 -2.00 -16.79
C PRO A 126 -9.91 -2.02 -18.31
N LEU A 127 -9.19 -1.22 -19.09
CA LEU A 127 -9.33 -1.17 -20.55
C LEU A 127 -8.78 -2.43 -21.24
N ARG A 128 -7.86 -3.15 -20.59
CA ARG A 128 -7.28 -4.40 -21.10
C ARG A 128 -7.83 -5.65 -20.41
N ALA A 129 -8.79 -5.50 -19.50
CA ALA A 129 -9.38 -6.60 -18.74
C ALA A 129 -9.97 -7.70 -19.63
N ASP A 130 -10.66 -7.33 -20.72
CA ASP A 130 -11.24 -8.29 -21.67
C ASP A 130 -10.18 -9.07 -22.44
N GLU A 131 -9.11 -8.39 -22.86
CA GLU A 131 -7.97 -9.02 -23.52
C GLU A 131 -7.26 -10.00 -22.58
N LEU A 132 -7.02 -9.62 -21.33
CA LEU A 132 -6.44 -10.49 -20.31
C LEU A 132 -7.27 -11.77 -20.12
N ARG A 133 -8.60 -11.65 -20.04
CA ARG A 133 -9.51 -12.82 -19.94
C ARG A 133 -9.47 -13.68 -21.19
N GLN A 134 -9.40 -13.08 -22.38
CA GLN A 134 -9.33 -13.81 -23.63
C GLN A 134 -8.02 -14.61 -23.75
N ILE A 135 -6.89 -14.01 -23.38
CA ILE A 135 -5.62 -14.74 -23.34
C ILE A 135 -5.72 -15.87 -22.32
N ALA A 136 -6.25 -15.58 -21.13
CA ALA A 136 -6.34 -16.60 -20.09
C ALA A 136 -7.18 -17.82 -20.48
N THR A 137 -8.28 -17.60 -21.22
CA THR A 137 -9.14 -18.68 -21.72
C THR A 137 -8.54 -19.43 -22.90
N THR A 138 -7.81 -18.76 -23.79
CA THR A 138 -7.19 -19.40 -24.97
C THR A 138 -5.93 -20.18 -24.64
N THR A 139 -5.21 -19.82 -23.57
CA THR A 139 -3.99 -20.50 -23.12
C THR A 139 -4.24 -21.50 -21.99
N LEU A 140 -5.50 -21.82 -21.69
CA LEU A 140 -5.87 -22.65 -20.55
C LEU A 140 -5.27 -24.06 -20.66
N PRO A 141 -4.48 -24.53 -19.66
CA PRO A 141 -3.97 -25.89 -19.65
C PRO A 141 -5.08 -26.93 -19.59
N THR A 142 -4.81 -28.12 -20.14
CA THR A 142 -5.77 -29.22 -20.15
C THR A 142 -6.13 -29.66 -18.74
N GLY A 143 -7.44 -29.75 -18.43
CA GLY A 143 -7.93 -30.19 -17.12
C GLY A 143 -7.99 -29.11 -16.04
N VAL A 144 -7.71 -27.85 -16.40
CA VAL A 144 -7.91 -26.69 -15.53
C VAL A 144 -9.26 -26.06 -15.85
N GLN A 145 -10.02 -25.69 -14.81
CA GLN A 145 -11.18 -24.82 -14.93
C GLN A 145 -10.86 -23.45 -14.35
N LEU A 146 -11.22 -22.41 -15.09
CA LEU A 146 -11.13 -21.02 -14.62
C LEU A 146 -12.38 -20.66 -13.81
N PRO A 147 -12.28 -19.71 -12.86
CA PRO A 147 -13.45 -19.21 -12.16
C PRO A 147 -14.41 -18.48 -13.13
N GLU A 148 -15.71 -18.75 -12.99
CA GLU A 148 -16.77 -18.11 -13.79
C GLU A 148 -17.17 -16.76 -13.18
N VAL A 149 -16.23 -15.82 -13.18
CA VAL A 149 -16.38 -14.50 -12.56
C VAL A 149 -15.99 -13.38 -13.53
N PRO A 150 -16.61 -12.18 -13.43
CA PRO A 150 -16.30 -11.07 -14.34
C PRO A 150 -14.92 -10.44 -14.10
N GLN A 151 -14.33 -10.60 -12.91
CA GLN A 151 -13.07 -9.98 -12.54
C GLN A 151 -11.90 -10.61 -13.31
N ALA A 152 -11.28 -9.85 -14.22
CA ALA A 152 -10.13 -10.32 -15.00
C ALA A 152 -8.96 -10.76 -14.11
N GLY A 153 -8.73 -10.06 -13.00
CA GLY A 153 -7.72 -10.44 -12.01
C GLY A 153 -7.95 -11.82 -11.41
N ALA A 154 -9.19 -12.19 -11.09
CA ALA A 154 -9.51 -13.53 -10.61
C ALA A 154 -9.31 -14.58 -11.72
N VAL A 155 -9.74 -14.33 -12.95
CA VAL A 155 -9.52 -15.26 -14.06
C VAL A 155 -8.02 -15.51 -14.29
N ALA A 156 -7.22 -14.44 -14.32
CA ALA A 156 -5.77 -14.55 -14.44
C ALA A 156 -5.13 -15.24 -13.23
N GLY A 157 -5.65 -15.00 -12.02
CA GLY A 157 -5.21 -15.66 -10.79
C GLY A 157 -5.47 -17.17 -10.81
N GLY A 158 -6.58 -17.61 -11.39
CA GLY A 158 -6.90 -19.04 -11.56
C GLY A 158 -6.00 -19.71 -12.59
N LEU A 159 -5.64 -18.99 -13.65
CA LEU A 159 -4.68 -19.49 -14.63
C LEU A 159 -3.27 -19.58 -14.03
N LEU A 160 -2.79 -18.49 -13.42
CA LEU A 160 -1.45 -18.45 -12.84
C LEU A 160 -1.30 -19.39 -11.65
N SER A 161 -2.35 -19.60 -10.84
CA SER A 161 -2.32 -20.62 -9.79
C SER A 161 -2.14 -22.02 -10.34
N SER A 162 -2.75 -22.34 -11.49
CA SER A 162 -2.62 -23.67 -12.10
C SER A 162 -1.20 -24.01 -12.58
N VAL A 163 -0.39 -22.98 -12.83
CA VAL A 163 0.97 -23.08 -13.36
C VAL A 163 2.04 -22.87 -12.29
N LEU A 164 1.85 -21.88 -11.41
CA LEU A 164 2.85 -21.45 -10.45
C LEU A 164 2.68 -22.08 -9.07
N LEU A 165 1.54 -22.73 -8.79
CA LEU A 165 1.23 -23.24 -7.47
C LEU A 165 1.03 -24.75 -7.46
N ALA A 166 1.59 -25.38 -6.44
CA ALA A 166 1.36 -26.76 -6.08
C ALA A 166 0.68 -26.80 -4.70
N PRO A 167 -0.45 -27.52 -4.54
CA PRO A 167 -1.02 -27.73 -3.23
C PRO A 167 -0.06 -28.53 -2.34
N ALA A 168 -0.25 -28.47 -1.02
CA ALA A 168 0.60 -29.16 -0.05
C ALA A 168 0.69 -30.67 -0.37
N GLY A 169 1.90 -31.16 -0.63
CA GLY A 169 2.16 -32.56 -0.99
C GLY A 169 1.76 -32.96 -2.42
N GLY A 170 1.35 -32.01 -3.26
CA GLY A 170 0.94 -32.23 -4.64
C GLY A 170 1.90 -31.64 -5.68
N ALA A 171 1.52 -31.80 -6.95
CA ALA A 171 2.17 -31.17 -8.09
C ALA A 171 1.26 -30.07 -8.68
N PRO A 172 1.81 -29.13 -9.46
CA PRO A 172 1.00 -28.19 -10.23
C PRO A 172 0.01 -28.91 -11.14
N LYS A 173 -1.11 -28.25 -11.41
CA LYS A 173 -2.13 -28.80 -12.33
C LYS A 173 -1.64 -28.83 -13.77
N ALA A 174 -0.86 -27.82 -14.18
CA ALA A 174 -0.27 -27.74 -15.51
C ALA A 174 1.09 -28.45 -15.58
N SER A 175 1.43 -29.03 -16.73
CA SER A 175 2.80 -29.50 -16.99
C SER A 175 3.79 -28.33 -17.07
N ALA A 176 5.09 -28.59 -16.95
CA ALA A 176 6.12 -27.55 -17.07
C ALA A 176 6.08 -26.85 -18.44
N GLU A 177 5.83 -27.60 -19.51
CA GLU A 177 5.73 -27.07 -20.88
C GLU A 177 4.47 -26.20 -21.06
N GLN A 178 3.32 -26.65 -20.52
CA GLN A 178 2.09 -25.87 -20.53
C GLN A 178 2.24 -24.59 -19.72
N GLY A 179 2.90 -24.68 -18.56
CA GLY A 179 3.21 -23.54 -17.72
C GLY A 179 4.08 -22.51 -18.43
N ALA A 180 5.17 -22.96 -19.07
CA ALA A 180 6.03 -22.08 -19.86
C ALA A 180 5.28 -21.40 -21.01
N ALA A 181 4.38 -22.12 -21.70
CA ALA A 181 3.57 -21.56 -22.77
C ALA A 181 2.59 -20.47 -22.26
N VAL A 182 1.93 -20.70 -21.12
CA VAL A 182 1.05 -19.71 -20.47
C VAL A 182 1.82 -18.45 -20.10
N LEU A 183 2.95 -18.60 -19.42
CA LEU A 183 3.77 -17.47 -19.01
C LEU A 183 4.31 -16.68 -20.21
N ALA A 184 4.76 -17.37 -21.25
CA ALA A 184 5.21 -16.74 -22.49
C ALA A 184 4.09 -15.97 -23.20
N ALA A 185 2.87 -16.48 -23.21
CA ALA A 185 1.72 -15.79 -23.81
C ALA A 185 1.34 -14.51 -23.05
N LEU A 186 1.24 -14.58 -21.71
CA LEU A 186 0.98 -13.41 -20.87
C LEU A 186 2.09 -12.37 -20.97
N GLN A 187 3.35 -12.82 -21.05
CA GLN A 187 4.50 -11.93 -21.22
C GLN A 187 4.53 -11.28 -22.61
N SER A 188 4.20 -12.03 -23.66
CA SER A 188 4.15 -11.51 -25.04
C SER A 188 3.04 -10.47 -25.23
N ALA A 189 1.94 -10.61 -24.49
CA ALA A 189 0.86 -9.63 -24.45
C ALA A 189 1.13 -8.43 -23.52
N GLY A 190 2.25 -8.45 -22.79
CA GLY A 190 2.69 -7.36 -21.93
C GLY A 190 2.03 -7.33 -20.55
N PHE A 191 1.30 -8.37 -20.13
CA PHE A 191 0.62 -8.41 -18.83
C PHE A 191 1.54 -8.76 -17.66
N ILE A 192 2.59 -9.55 -17.92
CA ILE A 192 3.54 -9.95 -16.89
C ILE A 192 4.97 -9.83 -17.39
N THR A 193 5.91 -9.76 -16.46
CA THR A 193 7.31 -10.10 -16.72
C THR A 193 7.74 -11.20 -15.76
N VAL A 194 8.59 -12.10 -16.25
CA VAL A 194 9.06 -13.27 -15.52
C VAL A 194 10.56 -13.17 -15.35
N THR A 195 11.05 -13.32 -14.13
CA THR A 195 12.48 -13.37 -13.84
C THR A 195 12.93 -14.81 -13.66
N GLY A 196 13.90 -15.25 -14.47
CA GLY A 196 14.42 -16.62 -14.44
C GLY A 196 13.41 -17.65 -14.96
N THR A 197 13.57 -18.89 -14.52
CA THR A 197 12.64 -19.99 -14.84
C THR A 197 11.85 -20.33 -13.59
N PRO A 198 10.60 -19.86 -13.46
CA PRO A 198 9.81 -20.10 -12.27
C PRO A 198 9.47 -21.58 -12.14
N ALA A 199 9.67 -22.10 -10.94
CA ALA A 199 9.16 -23.39 -10.50
C ALA A 199 7.98 -23.19 -9.55
N ALA A 200 7.19 -24.25 -9.36
CA ALA A 200 6.01 -24.18 -8.54
C ALA A 200 6.32 -23.93 -7.06
N GLY A 201 5.58 -23.00 -6.46
CA GLY A 201 5.60 -22.75 -5.03
C GLY A 201 4.33 -23.24 -4.34
N GLN A 202 4.37 -23.22 -3.01
CA GLN A 202 3.24 -23.57 -2.15
C GLN A 202 2.59 -22.31 -1.56
N SER A 203 3.40 -21.28 -1.36
CA SER A 203 3.00 -20.02 -0.74
C SER A 203 3.24 -18.86 -1.69
N VAL A 204 2.47 -17.79 -1.56
CA VAL A 204 2.62 -16.58 -2.39
C VAL A 204 2.72 -15.34 -1.51
N ILE A 205 3.63 -14.44 -1.89
CA ILE A 205 3.60 -13.06 -1.44
C ILE A 205 3.28 -12.20 -2.65
N VAL A 206 2.23 -11.37 -2.55
CA VAL A 206 1.91 -10.34 -3.53
C VAL A 206 2.37 -8.99 -2.94
N LEU A 207 3.48 -8.49 -3.44
CA LEU A 207 4.02 -7.18 -3.07
C LEU A 207 3.42 -6.10 -3.98
N THR A 208 2.86 -5.06 -3.38
CA THR A 208 2.27 -3.92 -4.08
C THR A 208 2.82 -2.59 -3.56
N GLY A 209 2.46 -1.49 -4.23
CA GLY A 209 2.83 -0.14 -3.82
C GLY A 209 1.95 0.41 -2.69
N ALA A 210 1.94 1.74 -2.56
CA ALA A 210 1.00 2.47 -1.70
C ALA A 210 -0.37 2.62 -2.38
N GLU A 211 -1.20 3.57 -1.94
CA GLU A 211 -2.37 3.99 -2.72
C GLU A 211 -1.95 4.47 -4.11
N VAL A 212 -2.84 4.27 -5.09
CA VAL A 212 -2.66 4.82 -6.43
C VAL A 212 -3.65 5.97 -6.61
N THR A 213 -3.19 7.07 -7.20
CA THR A 213 -3.99 8.29 -7.44
C THR A 213 -4.14 8.51 -8.95
N GLY A 214 -5.37 8.59 -9.49
CA GLY A 214 -5.52 8.69 -10.96
C GLY A 214 -6.85 8.30 -11.64
N GLY A 215 -7.96 8.15 -10.91
CA GLY A 215 -9.30 7.97 -11.50
C GLY A 215 -9.77 6.51 -11.67
N SER A 216 -8.91 5.58 -12.08
CA SER A 216 -9.25 4.14 -12.25
C SER A 216 -8.59 3.23 -11.19
N GLU A 217 -8.25 3.80 -10.05
CA GLU A 217 -7.33 3.19 -9.09
C GLU A 217 -7.98 2.11 -8.22
N ALA A 218 -9.25 2.32 -7.85
CA ALA A 218 -10.02 1.29 -7.15
C ALA A 218 -10.19 0.02 -8.02
N ASP A 219 -10.39 0.18 -9.33
CA ASP A 219 -10.52 -0.96 -10.25
C ASP A 219 -9.20 -1.71 -10.41
N LYS A 220 -8.08 -0.98 -10.55
CA LYS A 220 -6.73 -1.57 -10.60
C LYS A 220 -6.39 -2.32 -9.31
N ALA A 221 -6.64 -1.71 -8.16
CA ALA A 221 -6.47 -2.34 -6.86
C ALA A 221 -7.36 -3.58 -6.71
N GLY A 222 -8.62 -3.49 -7.16
CA GLY A 222 -9.57 -4.60 -7.22
C GLY A 222 -9.12 -5.76 -8.10
N ALA A 223 -8.45 -5.48 -9.23
CA ALA A 223 -7.87 -6.51 -10.09
C ALA A 223 -6.77 -7.29 -9.37
N VAL A 224 -5.85 -6.60 -8.70
CA VAL A 224 -4.77 -7.25 -7.92
C VAL A 224 -5.33 -7.98 -6.69
N ALA A 225 -6.34 -7.41 -6.02
CA ALA A 225 -7.01 -8.04 -4.88
C ALA A 225 -7.69 -9.36 -5.30
N SER A 226 -8.49 -9.31 -6.37
CA SER A 226 -9.16 -10.49 -6.92
C SER A 226 -8.18 -11.56 -7.39
N PHE A 227 -7.05 -11.13 -7.97
CA PHE A 227 -5.95 -12.03 -8.32
C PHE A 227 -5.37 -12.74 -7.10
N ALA A 228 -5.02 -12.00 -6.04
CA ALA A 228 -4.48 -12.56 -4.81
C ALA A 228 -5.47 -13.53 -4.13
N THR A 229 -6.74 -13.15 -4.04
CA THR A 229 -7.80 -14.02 -3.48
C THR A 229 -7.97 -15.30 -4.28
N GLN A 230 -7.84 -15.25 -5.60
CA GLN A 230 -7.92 -16.46 -6.42
C GLN A 230 -6.70 -17.38 -6.24
N LEU A 231 -5.49 -16.82 -6.07
CA LEU A 231 -4.31 -17.62 -5.76
C LEU A 231 -4.48 -18.42 -4.47
N ALA A 232 -5.16 -17.85 -3.49
CA ALA A 232 -5.41 -18.48 -2.18
C ALA A 232 -6.33 -19.70 -2.26
N GLN A 233 -7.03 -19.93 -3.39
CA GLN A 233 -7.78 -21.15 -3.64
C GLN A 233 -6.89 -22.37 -3.90
N THR A 234 -5.59 -22.19 -4.11
CA THR A 234 -4.63 -23.28 -4.42
C THR A 234 -3.37 -23.20 -3.55
N ALA A 235 -2.89 -21.99 -3.24
CA ALA A 235 -1.77 -21.80 -2.33
C ALA A 235 -2.11 -22.24 -0.90
N THR A 236 -1.09 -22.69 -0.16
CA THR A 236 -1.19 -22.91 1.29
C THR A 236 -1.30 -21.59 2.07
N GLY A 237 -0.67 -20.53 1.57
CA GLY A 237 -0.74 -19.19 2.15
C GLY A 237 -0.53 -18.09 1.10
N VAL A 238 -1.28 -17.00 1.22
CA VAL A 238 -1.17 -15.80 0.36
C VAL A 238 -1.20 -14.53 1.19
N VAL A 239 -0.06 -13.84 1.25
CA VAL A 239 0.06 -12.54 1.91
C VAL A 239 0.11 -11.44 0.86
N VAL A 240 -0.71 -10.41 1.02
CA VAL A 240 -0.64 -9.18 0.22
C VAL A 240 0.02 -8.08 1.04
N ALA A 241 1.22 -7.67 0.66
CA ALA A 241 1.99 -6.66 1.36
C ALA A 241 2.07 -5.38 0.51
N GLY A 242 1.60 -4.27 1.04
CA GLY A 242 1.70 -2.94 0.43
C GLY A 242 2.51 -1.99 1.29
N ARG A 243 2.88 -0.85 0.70
CA ARG A 243 3.52 0.26 1.43
C ARG A 243 2.48 1.06 2.20
N SER A 244 2.96 1.90 3.13
CA SER A 244 2.12 2.84 3.88
C SER A 244 1.13 3.59 2.97
N GLY A 245 -0.15 3.60 3.33
CA GLY A 245 -1.26 4.12 2.52
C GLY A 245 -1.94 3.08 1.61
N SER A 246 -1.42 1.86 1.51
CA SER A 246 -2.06 0.78 0.73
C SER A 246 -3.37 0.27 1.33
N ASP A 247 -3.66 0.58 2.60
CA ASP A 247 -4.90 0.24 3.32
C ASP A 247 -6.07 1.19 3.04
N GLU A 248 -5.82 2.25 2.26
CA GLU A 248 -6.84 3.16 1.74
C GLU A 248 -7.76 2.50 0.70
N SER A 249 -8.91 3.11 0.43
CA SER A 249 -9.94 2.54 -0.46
C SER A 249 -9.49 2.26 -1.91
N THR A 250 -8.43 2.92 -2.37
CA THR A 250 -7.80 2.77 -3.68
C THR A 250 -6.52 1.94 -3.65
N GLY A 251 -6.10 1.47 -2.47
CA GLY A 251 -4.99 0.55 -2.31
C GLY A 251 -5.45 -0.90 -2.25
N THR A 252 -4.63 -1.83 -2.75
CA THR A 252 -4.98 -3.26 -2.81
C THR A 252 -5.27 -3.84 -1.41
N VAL A 253 -4.51 -3.42 -0.39
CA VAL A 253 -4.72 -3.88 0.98
C VAL A 253 -6.05 -3.37 1.53
N GLY A 254 -6.40 -2.11 1.26
CA GLY A 254 -7.67 -1.52 1.68
C GLY A 254 -8.87 -2.16 1.01
N VAL A 255 -8.77 -2.48 -0.28
CA VAL A 255 -9.81 -3.23 -1.02
C VAL A 255 -10.03 -4.61 -0.39
N ILE A 256 -8.96 -5.35 -0.11
CA ILE A 256 -9.06 -6.67 0.53
C ILE A 256 -9.67 -6.57 1.92
N ARG A 257 -9.25 -5.61 2.74
CA ARG A 257 -9.78 -5.41 4.10
C ARG A 257 -11.24 -4.92 4.10
N GLY A 258 -11.66 -4.25 3.03
CA GLY A 258 -13.04 -3.81 2.84
C GLY A 258 -14.01 -4.92 2.46
N ASP A 259 -13.51 -6.08 2.01
CA ASP A 259 -14.30 -7.23 1.60
C ASP A 259 -14.09 -8.42 2.56
N THR A 260 -15.17 -8.91 3.19
CA THR A 260 -15.11 -9.98 4.19
C THR A 260 -14.75 -11.34 3.60
N ALA A 261 -15.07 -11.60 2.33
CA ALA A 261 -14.68 -12.83 1.66
C ALA A 261 -13.18 -12.81 1.32
N MET A 262 -12.66 -11.66 0.86
CA MET A 262 -11.24 -11.52 0.56
C MET A 262 -10.38 -11.56 1.83
N SER A 263 -10.68 -10.72 2.82
CA SER A 263 -9.99 -10.71 4.13
C SER A 263 -10.16 -12.02 4.91
N GLY A 264 -11.22 -12.78 4.58
CA GLY A 264 -11.48 -14.14 5.02
C GLY A 264 -10.54 -15.21 4.43
N THR A 265 -9.76 -14.87 3.39
CA THR A 265 -8.94 -15.85 2.65
C THR A 265 -7.47 -15.44 2.59
N VAL A 266 -7.16 -14.14 2.58
CA VAL A 266 -5.79 -13.62 2.47
C VAL A 266 -5.41 -12.77 3.69
N SER A 267 -4.14 -12.82 4.07
CA SER A 267 -3.56 -11.93 5.06
C SER A 267 -2.98 -10.71 4.38
N THR A 268 -2.99 -9.57 5.06
CA THR A 268 -2.46 -8.31 4.50
C THR A 268 -1.46 -7.64 5.43
N VAL A 269 -0.52 -6.92 4.85
CA VAL A 269 0.42 -6.05 5.56
C VAL A 269 0.47 -4.70 4.84
N ASP A 270 0.32 -3.59 5.56
CA ASP A 270 0.19 -2.24 4.95
C ASP A 270 1.43 -1.35 5.05
N ASN A 271 2.52 -1.82 5.66
CA ASN A 271 3.69 -1.02 5.99
C ASN A 271 5.00 -1.70 5.55
N VAL A 272 5.00 -2.37 4.38
CA VAL A 272 6.15 -3.14 3.87
C VAL A 272 7.40 -2.31 3.58
N ASP A 273 7.27 -0.98 3.55
CA ASP A 273 8.38 -0.04 3.47
C ASP A 273 9.15 0.12 4.78
N SER A 274 8.64 -0.42 5.89
CA SER A 274 9.33 -0.51 7.18
C SER A 274 9.93 -1.91 7.41
N ASP A 275 11.00 -1.99 8.21
CA ASP A 275 11.59 -3.28 8.58
C ASP A 275 10.59 -4.18 9.33
N THR A 276 9.79 -3.58 10.22
CA THR A 276 8.73 -4.29 10.95
C THR A 276 7.67 -4.86 10.01
N GLY A 277 7.22 -4.12 9.01
CA GLY A 277 6.25 -4.61 8.03
C GLY A 277 6.80 -5.76 7.17
N ARG A 278 8.08 -5.71 6.79
CA ARG A 278 8.71 -6.83 6.05
C ARG A 278 8.81 -8.08 6.91
N ILE A 279 9.16 -7.94 8.19
CA ILE A 279 9.15 -9.04 9.16
C ILE A 279 7.71 -9.58 9.33
N ALA A 280 6.73 -8.70 9.52
CA ALA A 280 5.32 -9.05 9.66
C ALA A 280 4.81 -9.79 8.42
N THR A 281 5.25 -9.43 7.22
CA THR A 281 4.91 -10.13 5.95
C THR A 281 5.36 -11.59 5.98
N VAL A 282 6.60 -11.84 6.40
CA VAL A 282 7.12 -13.22 6.51
C VAL A 282 6.38 -13.99 7.59
N LEU A 283 6.15 -13.39 8.76
CA LEU A 283 5.42 -14.04 9.85
C LEU A 283 3.94 -14.29 9.49
N ALA A 284 3.30 -13.41 8.73
CA ALA A 284 1.93 -13.58 8.26
C ALA A 284 1.84 -14.77 7.31
N LEU A 285 2.88 -14.99 6.50
CA LEU A 285 2.95 -16.17 5.65
C LEU A 285 3.12 -17.46 6.46
N VAL A 286 3.90 -17.41 7.56
CA VAL A 286 4.00 -18.53 8.51
C VAL A 286 2.64 -18.84 9.12
N GLU A 287 1.92 -17.82 9.60
CA GLU A 287 0.60 -17.98 10.21
C GLU A 287 -0.41 -18.58 9.22
N GLN A 288 -0.45 -18.08 7.99
CA GLN A 288 -1.30 -18.63 6.93
C GLN A 288 -0.96 -20.05 6.54
N ASN A 289 0.33 -20.39 6.46
CA ASN A 289 0.72 -21.76 6.20
C ASN A 289 0.28 -22.71 7.34
N GLY A 290 0.07 -22.18 8.56
CA GLY A 290 -0.54 -22.86 9.70
C GLY A 290 -2.07 -22.82 9.74
N GLY A 291 -2.73 -22.21 8.75
CA GLY A 291 -4.18 -22.07 8.65
C GLY A 291 -4.77 -20.85 9.36
N GLY A 292 -3.93 -19.96 9.91
CA GLY A 292 -4.35 -18.67 10.44
C GLY A 292 -4.50 -17.60 9.36
N GLN A 293 -4.95 -16.43 9.77
CA GLN A 293 -5.06 -15.25 8.92
C GLN A 293 -5.14 -13.99 9.77
N GLY A 294 -4.64 -12.88 9.24
CA GLY A 294 -4.82 -11.59 9.87
C GLY A 294 -4.44 -10.41 9.00
N GLN A 295 -4.80 -9.23 9.50
CA GLN A 295 -4.55 -7.96 8.85
C GLN A 295 -3.58 -7.15 9.69
N TYR A 296 -2.39 -6.89 9.17
CA TYR A 296 -1.29 -6.35 9.96
C TYR A 296 -0.72 -5.02 9.45
N GLY A 297 -0.09 -4.30 10.35
CA GLY A 297 0.65 -3.07 10.05
C GLY A 297 0.21 -1.91 10.91
N PHE A 298 0.23 -0.70 10.35
CA PHE A 298 -0.03 0.56 11.04
C PHE A 298 -1.36 1.22 10.66
N GLY A 299 -2.00 0.78 9.58
CA GLY A 299 -3.27 1.31 9.13
C GLY A 299 -4.39 1.10 10.15
N GLU A 300 -5.40 1.97 10.14
CA GLU A 300 -6.50 1.94 11.12
C GLU A 300 -7.27 0.61 11.13
N LYS A 301 -7.29 -0.08 9.98
CA LYS A 301 -7.96 -1.37 9.80
C LYS A 301 -7.05 -2.58 10.08
N ALA A 302 -5.83 -2.35 10.56
CA ALA A 302 -4.95 -3.43 11.03
C ALA A 302 -5.45 -3.96 12.39
N GLN A 303 -5.40 -5.27 12.55
CA GLN A 303 -5.77 -5.98 13.79
C GLN A 303 -4.61 -6.01 14.80
N ALA A 304 -3.37 -6.06 14.29
CA ALA A 304 -2.14 -6.04 15.07
C ALA A 304 -0.96 -5.57 14.20
N GLN A 305 0.18 -5.25 14.78
CA GLN A 305 1.38 -4.89 13.99
C GLN A 305 2.05 -6.10 13.35
N ALA A 306 1.91 -7.29 13.96
CA ALA A 306 2.43 -8.54 13.45
C ALA A 306 1.61 -9.72 14.01
N PRO A 307 1.64 -10.90 13.35
CA PRO A 307 1.02 -12.12 13.87
C PRO A 307 1.60 -12.54 15.22
N THR A 308 0.76 -13.17 16.03
CA THR A 308 1.22 -13.83 17.27
C THR A 308 1.35 -15.32 16.99
N LEU A 309 2.54 -15.75 16.60
CA LEU A 309 2.77 -17.17 16.33
C LEU A 309 2.76 -17.96 17.64
N ALA A 310 1.94 -19.02 17.69
CA ALA A 310 1.97 -19.94 18.82
C ALA A 310 3.35 -20.60 18.87
N VAL A 311 4.01 -20.53 20.04
CA VAL A 311 5.24 -21.28 20.28
C VAL A 311 4.85 -22.74 20.45
N GLY A 312 5.10 -23.55 19.41
CA GLY A 312 4.97 -25.01 19.45
C GLY A 312 6.22 -25.66 20.02
#